data_AF-A0A453PZP2-F1
#
_entry.id   AF-A0A453PZP2-F1
#
_cell.length_a   1.000
_cell.length_b   1.000
_cell.length_c   1.000
_cell.angle_alpha   90.00
_cell.angle_beta   90.00
_cell.angle_gamma   90.00
#
_symmetry.space_group_name_H-M   'P 1'
#
loop_
_entity.id
_entity.type
_entity.pdbx_description
1 polymer ?
#
loop_
_entity_poly.entity_id
_entity_poly.type
_entity_poly.pdbx_seq_one_letter_code
_entity_poly.pdbx_strand_id
1 'polypeptide(L)' 'MMFLACCYNDPDMLIDPETIYPTRADCTDAPKSRFKPMPRRTLSPRRWKLLFNEEGCLDAAGMIMRVQRG' A
#
# COMPACT_ATOMS: atom_id res chain seq x y z
N MET A 1 -9.45 -24.08 3.55
CA MET A 1 -9.31 -22.88 2.71
C MET A 1 -8.50 -21.86 3.48
N MET A 2 -7.24 -21.67 3.09
CA MET A 2 -6.30 -20.78 3.75
C MET A 2 -6.69 -19.34 3.37
N PHE A 3 -7.40 -18.65 4.26
CA PHE A 3 -7.56 -17.21 4.13
C PHE A 3 -6.17 -16.61 4.32
N LEU A 4 -5.61 -16.14 3.21
CA LEU A 4 -4.39 -15.35 3.17
C LEU A 4 -4.66 -14.07 3.99
N ALA A 5 -4.45 -14.15 5.30
CA ALA A 5 -4.44 -13.02 6.21
C ALA A 5 -3.13 -12.26 6.00
N CYS A 6 -2.90 -11.80 4.76
CA CYS A 6 -1.86 -10.84 4.50
C CYS A 6 -2.29 -9.53 5.14
N CYS A 7 -1.46 -9.13 6.10
CA CYS A 7 -1.38 -7.79 6.66
C CYS A 7 -2.56 -7.47 7.58
N TYR A 8 -2.33 -7.40 8.90
CA TYR A 8 -2.60 -6.13 9.59
C TYR A 8 -2.24 -6.07 11.08
N ASN A 9 -1.95 -7.16 11.79
CA ASN A 9 -1.82 -7.11 13.25
C ASN A 9 -0.60 -7.84 13.82
N ASP A 10 0.47 -8.02 13.04
CA ASP A 10 1.71 -8.61 13.56
C ASP A 10 2.71 -7.49 13.93
N PRO A 11 3.04 -7.30 15.23
CA PRO A 11 4.01 -6.31 15.67
C PRO A 11 5.45 -6.63 15.26
N ASP A 12 5.76 -7.87 14.86
CA ASP A 12 7.09 -8.28 14.38
C ASP A 12 7.27 -8.01 12.87
N MET A 13 6.19 -7.63 12.16
CA MET A 13 6.27 -7.11 10.78
C MET A 13 6.50 -5.59 10.76
N LEU A 14 7.57 -5.14 11.41
CA LEU A 14 8.17 -3.83 11.14
C LEU A 14 8.84 -3.92 9.77
N ILE A 15 8.02 -3.84 8.74
CA ILE A 15 8.44 -3.82 7.34
C ILE A 15 9.37 -2.64 7.16
N ASP A 16 10.66 -2.91 6.94
CA ASP A 16 11.59 -1.90 6.46
C ASP A 16 11.21 -1.54 5.00
N PRO A 17 10.77 -0.30 4.73
CA PRO A 17 10.34 0.11 3.40
C PRO A 17 11.43 -0.10 2.34
N GLU A 18 12.70 0.02 2.73
CA GLU A 18 13.85 -0.16 1.85
C GLU A 18 14.05 -1.63 1.44
N THR A 19 13.48 -2.58 2.19
CA THR A 19 13.51 -4.01 1.83
C THR A 19 12.37 -4.38 0.87
N ILE A 20 11.19 -3.77 1.01
CA ILE A 20 10.04 -4.07 0.14
C ILE A 20 10.07 -3.26 -1.17
N TYR A 21 10.58 -2.04 -1.12
CA TYR A 21 10.68 -1.15 -2.27
C TYR A 21 12.13 -0.72 -2.50
N PRO A 22 13.04 -1.66 -2.80
CA PRO A 22 14.45 -1.33 -2.99
C PRO A 22 14.61 -0.41 -4.19
N THR A 23 15.41 0.64 -4.01
CA THR A 23 15.86 1.46 -5.13
C THR A 23 16.74 0.61 -6.05
N ARG A 24 16.51 0.69 -7.35
CA ARG A 24 17.33 -0.06 -8.31
C ARG A 24 18.79 0.42 -8.22
N ALA A 25 19.74 -0.50 -8.36
CA ALA A 25 21.16 -0.20 -8.20
C ALA A 25 21.72 0.79 -9.24
N ASP A 26 21.03 0.95 -10.38
CA ASP A 26 21.35 1.91 -11.45
C ASP A 26 20.87 3.33 -11.15
N CYS A 27 20.11 3.55 -10.06
CA CYS A 27 19.61 4.85 -9.64
C CYS A 27 20.42 5.41 -8.46
N THR A 28 21.59 6.01 -8.73
CA THR A 28 22.44 6.64 -7.69
C THR A 28 21.92 7.97 -7.15
N ASP A 29 21.12 8.69 -7.95
CA ASP A 29 20.64 10.04 -7.60
C ASP A 29 19.19 10.07 -7.08
N ALA A 30 18.65 8.90 -6.71
CA ALA A 30 17.29 8.82 -6.20
C ALA A 30 17.19 9.48 -4.81
N PRO A 31 16.21 10.37 -4.59
CA PRO A 31 15.98 10.92 -3.25
C PRO A 31 15.55 9.79 -2.32
N LYS A 32 16.05 9.81 -1.07
CA LYS A 32 15.61 8.85 -0.04
C LYS A 32 14.09 8.87 0.07
N SER A 33 13.48 7.68 -0.01
CA SER A 33 12.04 7.55 0.11
C SER A 33 11.57 8.04 1.48
N ARG A 34 10.59 8.94 1.48
CA ARG A 34 9.87 9.34 2.70
C ARG A 34 8.62 8.50 2.94
N PHE A 35 8.37 7.53 2.05
CA PHE A 35 7.23 6.64 2.16
C PHE A 35 7.41 5.75 3.38
N LYS A 36 6.48 5.87 4.32
CA LYS A 36 6.37 4.99 5.47
C LYS A 36 5.05 4.25 5.31
N PRO A 37 5.05 2.92 5.05
CA PRO A 37 3.83 2.14 5.05
C PRO A 37 3.14 2.35 6.39
N MET A 38 2.00 3.03 6.42
CA MET A 38 1.23 3.15 7.66
C MET A 38 0.21 2.04 7.70
N PRO A 39 0.42 1.01 8.54
CA PRO A 39 -0.64 0.10 8.82
C PRO A 39 -1.85 0.90 9.35
N ARG A 40 -2.95 0.76 8.60
CA ARG A 40 -4.37 1.08 8.82
C ARG A 40 -4.82 2.31 8.06
N ARG A 41 -3.90 2.89 7.28
CA ARG A 41 -4.17 4.02 6.39
C ARG A 41 -4.06 3.67 4.91
N THR A 42 -3.37 2.59 4.56
CA THR A 42 -3.45 2.00 3.21
C THR A 42 -4.79 1.31 2.96
N LEU A 43 -5.18 1.18 1.69
CA LEU A 43 -6.44 0.55 1.30
C LEU A 43 -6.46 -0.93 1.71
N SER A 44 -7.41 -1.30 2.58
CA SER A 44 -7.65 -2.71 2.86
C SER A 44 -8.24 -3.43 1.64
N PRO A 45 -8.10 -4.76 1.53
CA PRO A 45 -8.68 -5.53 0.41
C PRO A 45 -10.18 -5.30 0.23
N ARG A 46 -10.92 -5.15 1.34
CA ARG A 46 -12.35 -4.81 1.31
C ARG A 46 -12.59 -3.42 0.74
N ARG A 47 -11.77 -2.43 1.12
CA ARG A 47 -11.94 -1.05 0.66
C ARG A 47 -11.54 -0.90 -0.81
N TRP A 48 -10.51 -1.62 -1.26
CA TRP A 48 -10.13 -1.72 -2.67
C TRP A 48 -11.31 -2.15 -3.54
N LYS A 49 -12.00 -3.23 -3.16
CA LYS A 49 -13.19 -3.71 -3.89
C LYS A 49 -14.33 -2.70 -3.94
N LEU A 50 -14.52 -1.89 -2.90
CA LEU A 50 -15.57 -0.87 -2.83
C LEU A 50 -15.29 0.38 -3.69
N LEU A 51 -14.08 0.54 -4.22
CA LEU A 51 -13.76 1.66 -5.11
C LEU A 51 -14.18 1.40 -6.56
N PHE A 52 -14.60 0.18 -6.90
CA PHE A 52 -15.13 -0.15 -8.21
C PHE A 52 -16.64 0.07 -8.23
N ASN A 53 -17.14 0.68 -9.30
CA ASN A 53 -18.58 0.75 -9.58
C ASN A 53 -19.07 -0.54 -10.26
N GLU A 54 -20.36 -0.61 -10.57
CA GLU A 54 -20.99 -1.79 -11.20
C GLU A 54 -20.42 -2.09 -12.59
N GLU A 55 -19.96 -1.07 -13.32
CA GLU A 55 -19.31 -1.24 -14.62
C GLU A 55 -17.82 -1.64 -14.52
N GLY A 56 -17.27 -1.74 -13.30
CA GLY A 56 -15.86 -2.06 -13.07
C GLY A 56 -14.90 -0.89 -13.25
N CYS A 57 -15.39 0.34 -13.30
CA CYS A 57 -14.58 1.56 -13.28
C CYS A 57 -14.14 1.90 -11.86
N LEU A 58 -12.86 2.27 -11.71
CA LEU A 58 -12.25 2.62 -10.44
C LEU A 58 -12.47 4.12 -10.12
N ASP A 59 -12.93 4.40 -8.90
CA ASP A 59 -12.84 5.75 -8.30
C ASP A 59 -11.37 6.09 -7.98
N ALA A 60 -10.66 6.56 -8.99
CA ALA A 60 -9.25 6.92 -8.90
C ALA A 60 -9.00 8.07 -7.92
N ALA A 61 -9.91 9.04 -7.85
CA ALA A 61 -9.80 10.17 -6.94
C ALA A 61 -9.90 9.71 -5.47
N GLY A 62 -10.90 8.88 -5.15
CA GLY A 62 -11.08 8.27 -3.83
C GLY A 62 -9.92 7.34 -3.45
N MET A 63 -9.38 6.60 -4.42
CA MET A 63 -8.19 5.77 -4.24
C MET A 63 -6.98 6.63 -3.84
N ILE A 64 -6.63 7.65 -4.65
CA ILE A 64 -5.45 8.50 -4.44
C ILE A 64 -5.51 9.21 -3.09
N MET A 65 -6.67 9.79 -2.73
CA MET A 65 -6.83 10.48 -1.44
C MET A 65 -6.56 9.58 -0.24
N ARG A 66 -6.88 8.29 -0.34
CA ARG A 66 -6.63 7.31 0.74
C ARG A 66 -5.16 6.92 0.80
N VAL A 67 -4.57 6.61 -0.35
CA VAL A 67 -3.17 6.21 -0.46
C VAL A 67 -2.22 7.34 -0.03
N GLN A 68 -2.47 8.59 -0.44
CA GLN A 68 -1.60 9.72 -0.07
C GLN A 68 -1.68 10.11 1.41
N ARG A 69 -2.78 9.78 2.10
CA ARG A 69 -2.96 10.09 3.53
C ARG A 69 -2.47 8.96 4.44
N GLY A 70 -1.95 7.88 3.87
CA GLY A 70 -1.53 6.67 4.55
C GLY A 70 -0.18 6.14 4.13
#